data_AF-A0A937B963-F1
#
_entry.id   AF-A0A937B963-F1
#
_cell.length_a   1.000
_cell.length_b   1.000
_cell.length_c   1.000
_cell.angle_alpha   90.00
_cell.angle_beta   90.00
_cell.angle_gamma   90.00
#
_symmetry.space_group_name_H-M   'P 1'
#
loop_
_entity.id
_entity.type
_entity.pdbx_description
1 polymer ?
#
loop_
_entity_poly.entity_id
_entity_poly.type
_entity_poly.pdbx_seq_one_letter_code
_entity_poly.pdbx_strand_id
1 'polypeptide(L)'
;MLFTKNVFINCPFDSGYKDDLLKPMLYVIVRNGFTPRLALEVSDSAQFRLEKITGIIKDCRYSIHDLSKVRSTEAGEYARMNMPFELGIDYGIKSASEGKLAQKKFLILEATRYDYMKAISDINGLDVKVHKNDTQTLFECLYSWFSETVKIHKQAPPLQQYYDFADFNTSLFEEKRREFKSESIAINYIQKISVAEYIREIRERI
;
A
#
# COMPACT_ATOMS: atom_id res chain seq x y z
N MET A 1 -13.81 12.51 2.04
CA MET A 1 -13.34 11.74 0.85
C MET A 1 -14.40 10.73 0.47
N LEU A 2 -14.55 10.40 -0.81
CA LEU A 2 -15.57 9.46 -1.27
C LEU A 2 -15.14 8.01 -1.00
N PHE A 3 -16.01 7.22 -0.35
CA PHE A 3 -15.81 5.77 -0.09
C PHE A 3 -15.28 5.02 -1.31
N THR A 4 -15.83 5.33 -2.49
CA THR A 4 -15.51 4.70 -3.78
C THR A 4 -14.09 4.97 -4.29
N LYS A 5 -13.40 5.96 -3.74
CA LYS A 5 -12.03 6.33 -4.12
C LYS A 5 -11.00 5.96 -3.07
N ASN A 6 -11.42 5.55 -1.88
CA ASN A 6 -10.51 5.23 -0.80
C ASN A 6 -9.96 3.80 -0.93
N VAL A 7 -8.65 3.66 -0.74
CA VAL A 7 -7.90 2.39 -0.74
C VAL A 7 -7.22 2.24 0.61
N PHE A 8 -7.66 1.28 1.43
CA PHE A 8 -6.96 0.95 2.66
C PHE A 8 -5.65 0.23 2.34
N ILE A 9 -4.54 0.63 2.95
CA ILE A 9 -3.25 -0.04 2.79
C ILE A 9 -2.82 -0.60 4.13
N ASN A 10 -2.74 -1.92 4.15
CA ASN A 10 -2.17 -2.72 5.21
C ASN A 10 -0.82 -3.23 4.66
N CYS A 11 0.29 -2.74 5.20
CA CYS A 11 1.63 -3.15 4.75
C CYS A 11 2.68 -3.09 5.88
N PRO A 12 3.83 -3.77 5.72
CA PRO A 12 5.02 -3.49 6.52
C PRO A 12 5.49 -2.02 6.42
N PHE A 13 6.27 -1.56 7.40
CA PHE A 13 6.73 -0.16 7.51
C PHE A 13 8.21 -0.01 7.85
N ASP A 14 9.01 -1.07 7.76
CA ASP A 14 10.46 -0.91 7.86
C ASP A 14 11.03 -0.10 6.68
N SER A 15 12.23 0.45 6.86
CA SER A 15 12.79 1.44 5.94
C SER A 15 12.93 0.94 4.50
N GLY A 16 13.37 -0.32 4.31
CA GLY A 16 13.49 -0.90 2.96
C GLY A 16 12.13 -1.05 2.29
N TYR A 17 11.15 -1.59 3.01
CA TYR A 17 9.79 -1.73 2.46
C TYR A 17 9.17 -0.36 2.09
N LYS A 18 9.42 0.67 2.91
CA LYS A 18 8.86 2.01 2.67
C LYS A 18 9.26 2.57 1.31
N ASP A 19 10.55 2.49 0.99
CA ASP A 19 11.09 3.10 -0.23
C ASP A 19 10.83 2.24 -1.47
N ASP A 20 10.98 0.91 -1.36
CA ASP A 20 10.95 0.01 -2.52
C ASP A 20 9.53 -0.44 -2.91
N LEU A 21 8.58 -0.40 -1.97
CA LEU A 21 7.24 -0.97 -2.17
C LEU A 21 6.12 0.00 -1.77
N LEU A 22 6.19 0.64 -0.60
CA LEU A 22 5.11 1.53 -0.16
C LEU A 22 5.04 2.80 -1.01
N LYS A 23 6.14 3.54 -1.19
CA LYS A 23 6.16 4.77 -2.00
C LYS A 23 5.68 4.54 -3.46
N PRO A 24 6.17 3.53 -4.19
CA PRO A 24 5.64 3.21 -5.51
C PRO A 24 4.16 2.84 -5.49
N MET A 25 3.70 2.07 -4.48
CA MET A 25 2.29 1.74 -4.33
C MET A 25 1.42 3.00 -4.12
N LEU A 26 1.84 3.91 -3.26
CA LEU A 26 1.16 5.20 -3.04
C LEU A 26 1.10 6.02 -4.34
N TYR A 27 2.21 6.07 -5.07
CA TYR A 27 2.28 6.76 -6.36
C TYR A 27 1.24 6.22 -7.34
N VAL A 28 1.18 4.89 -7.54
CA VAL A 28 0.21 4.26 -8.45
C VAL A 28 -1.23 4.51 -8.01
N ILE A 29 -1.53 4.40 -6.71
CA ILE A 29 -2.89 4.65 -6.18
C ILE A 29 -3.31 6.09 -6.48
N VAL A 30 -2.46 7.07 -6.16
CA VAL A 30 -2.76 8.48 -6.37
C VAL A 30 -2.87 8.82 -7.86
N ARG A 31 -1.95 8.32 -8.70
CA ARG A 31 -1.95 8.51 -10.16
C ARG A 31 -3.22 7.97 -10.82
N ASN A 32 -3.78 6.88 -10.30
CA ASN A 32 -5.06 6.33 -10.75
C ASN A 32 -6.29 7.09 -10.21
N GLY A 33 -6.09 8.20 -9.50
CA GLY A 33 -7.15 9.04 -8.95
C GLY A 33 -7.85 8.43 -7.74
N PHE A 34 -7.15 7.60 -6.97
CA PHE A 34 -7.60 7.04 -5.69
C PHE A 34 -6.93 7.75 -4.52
N THR A 35 -7.48 7.54 -3.33
CA THR A 35 -6.94 8.08 -2.09
C THR A 35 -6.45 6.94 -1.21
N PRO A 36 -5.13 6.79 -1.04
CA PRO A 36 -4.59 5.82 -0.09
C PRO A 36 -4.98 6.23 1.33
N ARG A 37 -5.29 5.23 2.17
CA ARG A 37 -5.67 5.38 3.58
C ARG A 37 -4.86 4.39 4.42
N LEU A 38 -4.02 4.88 5.32
CA LEU A 38 -3.17 4.04 6.16
C LEU A 38 -3.48 4.19 7.65
N ALA A 39 -3.26 3.13 8.41
CA ALA A 39 -3.41 3.16 9.86
C ALA A 39 -2.53 4.23 10.54
N LEU A 40 -1.39 4.59 9.92
CA LEU A 40 -0.46 5.61 10.41
C LEU A 40 -0.94 7.07 10.20
N GLU A 41 -2.05 7.33 9.50
CA GLU A 41 -2.51 8.69 9.16
C GLU A 41 -2.96 9.54 10.35
N VAL A 42 -3.11 8.96 11.54
CA VAL A 42 -3.56 9.72 12.72
C VAL A 42 -2.77 9.22 13.93
N SER A 43 -1.78 9.99 14.34
CA SER A 43 -1.01 9.76 15.56
C SER A 43 -1.77 10.34 16.75
N ASP A 44 -3.03 9.92 16.95
CA ASP A 44 -3.80 10.30 18.13
C ASP A 44 -3.82 9.13 19.12
N SER A 45 -3.23 9.37 20.29
CA SER A 45 -3.10 8.38 21.38
C SER A 45 -4.41 8.17 22.16
N ALA A 46 -5.47 8.94 21.87
CA ALA A 46 -6.74 8.87 22.60
C ALA A 46 -7.69 7.75 22.13
N GLN A 47 -7.43 7.10 20.98
CA GLN A 47 -8.29 6.04 20.43
C GLN A 47 -7.62 4.68 20.41
N PHE A 48 -8.40 3.61 20.65
CA PHE A 48 -7.92 2.25 20.46
C PHE A 48 -7.56 2.03 18.98
N ARG A 49 -6.29 1.69 18.71
CA ARG A 49 -5.73 1.49 17.36
C ARG A 49 -6.61 0.60 16.47
N LEU A 50 -7.20 -0.44 17.06
CA LEU A 50 -8.04 -1.41 16.35
C LEU A 50 -9.36 -0.79 15.85
N GLU A 51 -10.03 0.01 16.67
CA GLU A 51 -11.27 0.70 16.27
C GLU A 51 -11.01 1.66 15.12
N LYS A 52 -9.89 2.37 15.18
CA LYS A 52 -9.46 3.27 14.12
C LYS A 52 -9.19 2.54 12.81
N ILE A 53 -8.43 1.44 12.83
CA ILE A 53 -8.17 0.62 11.64
C ILE A 53 -9.50 0.12 11.05
N THR A 54 -10.38 -0.39 11.91
CA THR A 54 -11.72 -0.85 11.52
C THR A 54 -12.54 0.26 10.87
N GLY A 55 -12.49 1.48 11.43
CA GLY A 55 -13.14 2.66 10.86
C GLY A 55 -12.60 3.01 9.48
N ILE A 56 -11.27 3.03 9.31
CA ILE A 56 -10.63 3.28 8.01
C ILE A 56 -11.05 2.21 6.99
N ILE A 57 -11.03 0.93 7.37
CA ILE A 57 -11.45 -0.17 6.48
C ILE A 57 -12.90 0.02 6.00
N LYS A 58 -13.81 0.41 6.92
CA LYS A 58 -15.23 0.70 6.58
C LYS A 58 -15.39 1.91 5.67
N ASP A 59 -14.45 2.84 5.68
CA ASP A 59 -14.42 4.01 4.79
C ASP A 59 -13.78 3.75 3.43
N CYS A 60 -13.26 2.55 3.17
CA CYS A 60 -12.58 2.21 1.93
C CYS A 60 -13.36 1.17 1.11
N ARG A 61 -13.64 1.49 -0.16
CA ARG A 61 -14.18 0.51 -1.14
C ARG A 61 -13.15 -0.54 -1.50
N TYR A 62 -11.88 -0.18 -1.46
CA TYR A 62 -10.76 -0.98 -1.90
C TYR A 62 -9.76 -1.17 -0.77
N SER A 63 -9.03 -2.27 -0.78
CA SER A 63 -7.92 -2.48 0.15
C SER A 63 -6.76 -3.22 -0.51
N ILE A 64 -5.55 -3.00 -0.03
CA ILE A 64 -4.34 -3.73 -0.41
C ILE A 64 -3.69 -4.23 0.89
N HIS A 65 -3.50 -5.54 0.99
CA HIS A 65 -2.86 -6.18 2.14
C HIS A 65 -1.60 -6.90 1.69
N ASP A 66 -0.46 -6.54 2.28
CA ASP A 66 0.82 -7.17 1.98
C ASP A 66 1.29 -8.09 3.11
N LEU A 67 1.40 -9.38 2.83
CA LEU A 67 1.72 -10.40 3.84
C LEU A 67 3.22 -10.80 3.83
N SER A 68 4.06 -10.13 3.03
CA SER A 68 5.47 -10.50 2.76
C SER A 68 6.39 -10.64 3.97
N LYS A 69 6.05 -10.00 5.09
CA LYS A 69 6.87 -10.00 6.34
C LYS A 69 6.21 -10.70 7.51
N VAL A 70 5.22 -11.56 7.25
CA VAL A 70 4.60 -12.42 8.28
C VAL A 70 5.47 -13.67 8.48
N ARG A 71 6.72 -13.46 8.92
CA ARG A 71 7.66 -14.55 9.19
C ARG A 71 8.64 -14.17 10.31
N SER A 72 9.01 -15.16 11.11
CA SER A 72 10.16 -15.06 11.99
C SER A 72 11.44 -15.22 11.16
N THR A 73 12.48 -14.44 11.46
CA THR A 73 13.77 -14.53 10.77
C THR A 73 14.74 -15.45 11.48
N GLU A 74 14.60 -15.59 12.80
CA GLU A 74 15.45 -16.44 13.63
C GLU A 74 14.62 -17.35 14.56
N ALA A 75 15.25 -18.43 15.03
CA ALA A 75 14.63 -19.33 15.99
C ALA A 75 14.37 -18.60 17.32
N GLY A 76 13.14 -18.68 17.82
CA GLY A 76 12.73 -17.97 19.04
C GLY A 76 12.18 -16.56 18.80
N GLU A 77 12.22 -16.05 17.56
CA GLU A 77 11.51 -14.83 17.19
C GLU A 77 10.03 -15.10 16.91
N TYR A 78 9.19 -14.10 17.21
CA TYR A 78 7.77 -14.13 16.90
C TYR A 78 7.49 -13.39 15.58
N ALA A 79 6.78 -14.05 14.66
CA ALA A 79 6.26 -13.40 13.47
C ALA A 79 5.18 -12.36 13.85
N ARG A 80 5.22 -11.18 13.23
CA ARG A 80 4.14 -10.19 13.41
C ARG A 80 2.87 -10.64 12.71
N MET A 81 1.80 -10.86 13.48
CA MET A 81 0.50 -11.31 12.98
C MET A 81 -0.50 -10.19 12.72
N ASN A 82 -0.13 -8.93 12.95
CA ASN A 82 -1.03 -7.78 12.76
C ASN A 82 -1.54 -7.68 11.32
N MET A 83 -0.64 -7.87 10.35
CA MET A 83 -0.94 -7.85 8.92
C MET A 83 -2.03 -8.89 8.53
N PRO A 84 -1.88 -10.18 8.86
CA PRO A 84 -2.91 -11.21 8.77
C PRO A 84 -4.22 -10.85 9.46
N PHE A 85 -4.12 -10.32 10.68
CA PHE A 85 -5.27 -10.00 11.50
C PHE A 85 -6.11 -8.88 10.88
N GLU A 86 -5.47 -7.82 10.40
CA GLU A 86 -6.13 -6.71 9.70
C GLU A 86 -6.78 -7.15 8.38
N LEU A 87 -6.17 -8.10 7.64
CA LEU A 87 -6.82 -8.75 6.49
C LEU A 87 -8.06 -9.56 6.92
N GLY A 88 -7.98 -10.31 8.02
CA GLY A 88 -9.12 -11.05 8.57
C GLY A 88 -10.29 -10.14 8.95
N ILE A 89 -10.01 -8.96 9.52
CA ILE A 89 -11.02 -7.94 9.82
C ILE A 89 -11.68 -7.43 8.55
N ASP A 90 -10.90 -7.09 7.52
CA ASP A 90 -11.45 -6.60 6.25
C ASP A 90 -12.32 -7.66 5.56
N TYR A 91 -11.85 -8.91 5.53
CA TYR A 91 -12.63 -10.05 5.05
C TYR A 91 -13.94 -10.21 5.85
N GLY A 92 -13.87 -10.17 7.18
CA GLY A 92 -15.03 -10.27 8.06
C GLY A 92 -16.04 -9.15 7.83
N ILE A 93 -15.58 -7.90 7.69
CA ILE A 93 -16.42 -6.75 7.34
C ILE A 93 -17.11 -6.98 6.00
N LYS A 94 -16.37 -7.38 4.97
CA LYS A 94 -16.94 -7.64 3.65
C LYS A 94 -17.98 -8.76 3.70
N SER A 95 -17.67 -9.87 4.37
CA SER A 95 -18.49 -11.09 4.36
C SER A 95 -19.74 -10.99 5.24
N ALA A 96 -19.70 -10.21 6.31
CA ALA A 96 -20.82 -10.05 7.25
C ALA A 96 -21.66 -8.77 7.04
N SER A 97 -21.27 -7.89 6.11
CA SER A 97 -22.00 -6.63 5.85
C SER A 97 -22.89 -6.73 4.60
N GLU A 98 -23.86 -5.83 4.53
CA GLU A 98 -24.70 -5.61 3.35
C GLU A 98 -24.29 -4.34 2.58
N GLY A 99 -24.93 -4.10 1.43
CA GLY A 99 -24.80 -2.87 0.65
C GLY A 99 -23.37 -2.59 0.17
N LYS A 100 -22.88 -1.36 0.41
CA LYS A 100 -21.58 -0.90 -0.11
C LYS A 100 -20.37 -1.68 0.44
N LEU A 101 -20.47 -2.21 1.67
CA LEU A 101 -19.38 -2.92 2.33
C LEU A 101 -19.25 -4.36 1.80
N ALA A 102 -20.37 -5.00 1.44
CA ALA A 102 -20.38 -6.32 0.80
C ALA A 102 -19.62 -6.34 -0.54
N GLN A 103 -19.59 -5.19 -1.21
CA GLN A 103 -18.94 -4.97 -2.51
C GLN A 103 -17.46 -4.60 -2.42
N LYS A 104 -16.88 -4.53 -1.21
CA LYS A 104 -15.46 -4.24 -1.05
C LYS A 104 -14.62 -5.26 -1.83
N LYS A 105 -13.52 -4.78 -2.41
CA LYS A 105 -12.57 -5.61 -3.15
C LYS A 105 -11.18 -5.36 -2.59
N PHE A 106 -10.39 -6.41 -2.45
CA PHE A 106 -9.04 -6.29 -1.92
C PHE A 106 -8.03 -7.03 -2.80
N LEU A 107 -6.80 -6.51 -2.78
CA LEU A 107 -5.60 -7.15 -3.33
C LEU A 107 -4.80 -7.74 -2.17
N ILE A 108 -4.32 -8.96 -2.34
CA ILE A 108 -3.36 -9.57 -1.43
C ILE A 108 -2.02 -9.65 -2.16
N LEU A 109 -0.98 -9.10 -1.55
CA LEU A 109 0.39 -9.09 -2.04
C LEU A 109 1.28 -9.97 -1.17
N GLU A 110 2.26 -10.60 -1.81
CA GLU A 110 3.27 -11.43 -1.16
C GLU A 110 4.64 -11.28 -1.81
N ALA A 111 5.70 -11.50 -1.04
CA ALA A 111 7.07 -11.48 -1.59
C ALA A 111 7.40 -12.80 -2.30
N THR A 112 6.98 -13.93 -1.75
CA THR A 112 7.28 -15.25 -2.31
C THR A 112 5.98 -16.00 -2.59
N ARG A 113 5.95 -16.73 -3.70
CA ARG A 113 4.80 -17.58 -4.04
C ARG A 113 4.60 -18.65 -2.95
N TYR A 114 3.36 -18.81 -2.51
CA TYR A 114 2.91 -19.83 -1.54
C TYR A 114 3.45 -19.71 -0.11
N ASP A 115 4.23 -18.68 0.24
CA ASP A 115 4.70 -18.52 1.62
C ASP A 115 3.55 -18.29 2.61
N TYR A 116 2.50 -17.56 2.19
CA TYR A 116 1.28 -17.37 2.98
C TYR A 116 0.62 -18.69 3.41
N MET A 117 0.77 -19.78 2.63
CA MET A 117 0.15 -21.07 2.95
C MET A 117 0.73 -21.69 4.23
N LYS A 118 1.93 -21.27 4.64
CA LYS A 118 2.58 -21.72 5.88
C LYS A 118 1.94 -21.11 7.12
N ALA A 119 1.30 -19.95 6.98
CA ALA A 119 0.76 -19.17 8.11
C ALA A 119 -0.77 -19.04 8.08
N ILE A 120 -1.38 -18.93 6.89
CA ILE A 120 -2.82 -18.73 6.70
C ILE A 120 -3.28 -19.53 5.48
N SER A 121 -3.43 -20.85 5.64
CA SER A 121 -3.86 -21.71 4.52
C SER A 121 -5.25 -21.39 3.99
N ASP A 122 -6.13 -20.79 4.81
CA ASP A 122 -7.53 -20.55 4.46
C ASP A 122 -7.71 -19.46 3.39
N ILE A 123 -6.68 -18.66 3.10
CA ILE A 123 -6.72 -17.74 1.94
C ILE A 123 -6.41 -18.44 0.61
N ASN A 124 -6.22 -19.78 0.64
CA ASN A 124 -6.05 -20.57 -0.57
C ASN A 124 -7.28 -20.43 -1.48
N GLY A 125 -7.04 -20.20 -2.77
CA GLY A 125 -8.08 -19.88 -3.74
C GLY A 125 -8.36 -18.39 -3.91
N LEU A 126 -7.78 -17.50 -3.09
CA LEU A 126 -7.71 -16.07 -3.41
C LEU A 126 -6.58 -15.79 -4.41
N ASP A 127 -6.79 -14.83 -5.32
CA ASP A 127 -5.75 -14.39 -6.28
C ASP A 127 -4.69 -13.54 -5.58
N VAL A 128 -3.68 -14.20 -5.02
CA VAL A 128 -2.51 -13.54 -4.40
C VAL A 128 -1.50 -13.18 -5.49
N LYS A 129 -1.12 -11.91 -5.56
CA LYS A 129 -0.09 -11.43 -6.51
C LYS A 129 1.27 -11.33 -5.83
N VAL A 130 2.33 -11.72 -6.52
CA VAL A 130 3.68 -11.87 -5.95
C VAL A 130 4.62 -10.81 -6.49
N HIS A 131 5.05 -9.88 -5.65
CA HIS A 131 5.89 -8.73 -6.04
C HIS A 131 7.40 -9.00 -5.92
N LYS A 132 7.83 -10.15 -5.38
CA LYS A 132 9.25 -10.56 -5.32
C LYS A 132 10.20 -9.60 -4.59
N ASN A 133 9.69 -8.72 -3.73
CA ASN A 133 10.43 -7.57 -3.20
C ASN A 133 11.07 -6.69 -4.28
N ASP A 134 10.46 -6.63 -5.46
CA ASP A 134 10.93 -5.86 -6.60
C ASP A 134 9.89 -4.80 -6.99
N THR A 135 10.37 -3.57 -7.16
CA THR A 135 9.51 -2.42 -7.48
C THR A 135 8.83 -2.61 -8.84
N GLN A 136 9.54 -3.05 -9.87
CA GLN A 136 8.97 -3.20 -11.21
C GLN A 136 7.87 -4.27 -11.23
N THR A 137 8.11 -5.41 -10.58
CA THR A 137 7.12 -6.48 -10.40
C THR A 137 5.92 -6.01 -9.58
N LEU A 138 6.10 -5.12 -8.60
CA LEU A 138 4.98 -4.49 -7.89
C LEU A 138 4.10 -3.66 -8.84
N PHE A 139 4.68 -2.88 -9.76
CA PHE A 139 3.89 -2.15 -10.77
C PHE A 139 3.06 -3.09 -11.64
N GLU A 140 3.58 -4.26 -12.03
CA GLU A 140 2.84 -5.28 -12.77
C GLU A 140 1.66 -5.83 -11.95
N CYS A 141 1.88 -6.12 -10.66
CA CYS A 141 0.84 -6.61 -9.75
C CYS A 141 -0.30 -5.58 -9.60
N LEU A 142 0.06 -4.31 -9.37
CA LEU A 142 -0.91 -3.22 -9.22
C LEU A 142 -1.68 -2.96 -10.52
N TYR A 143 -0.99 -2.92 -11.66
CA TYR A 143 -1.62 -2.74 -12.97
C TYR A 143 -2.66 -3.83 -13.25
N SER A 144 -2.26 -5.10 -13.12
CA SER A 144 -3.15 -6.25 -13.31
C SER A 144 -4.39 -6.14 -12.42
N TRP A 145 -4.22 -5.85 -11.13
CA TRP A 145 -5.36 -5.74 -10.22
C TRP A 145 -6.28 -4.55 -10.52
N PHE A 146 -5.72 -3.36 -10.78
CA PHE A 146 -6.52 -2.19 -11.15
C PHE A 146 -7.30 -2.41 -12.46
N SER A 147 -6.70 -3.09 -13.43
CA SER A 147 -7.37 -3.46 -14.69
C SER A 147 -8.45 -4.52 -14.48
N GLU A 148 -8.11 -5.65 -13.86
CA GLU A 148 -8.98 -6.82 -13.75
C GLU A 148 -10.12 -6.61 -12.74
N THR A 149 -9.82 -5.96 -11.62
CA THR A 149 -10.72 -5.90 -10.46
C THR A 149 -11.41 -4.54 -10.33
N VAL A 150 -10.65 -3.46 -10.53
CA VAL A 150 -11.17 -2.07 -10.42
C VAL A 150 -11.75 -1.59 -11.75
N LYS A 151 -11.39 -2.22 -12.88
CA LYS A 151 -11.86 -1.91 -14.24
C LYS A 151 -11.46 -0.50 -14.69
N ILE A 152 -10.23 -0.07 -14.36
CA ILE A 152 -9.68 1.15 -14.94
C ILE A 152 -9.40 0.92 -16.43
N HIS A 153 -9.97 1.77 -17.28
CA HIS A 153 -9.71 1.73 -18.72
C HIS A 153 -8.54 2.64 -19.10
N LYS A 154 -7.72 2.22 -20.07
CA LYS A 154 -6.57 2.99 -20.61
C LYS A 154 -5.52 3.36 -19.55
N GLN A 155 -5.27 2.47 -18.59
CA GLN A 155 -4.14 2.65 -17.68
C GLN A 155 -2.82 2.60 -18.45
N ALA A 156 -1.85 3.44 -18.07
CA ALA A 156 -0.51 3.37 -18.65
C ALA A 156 0.09 1.97 -18.40
N PRO A 157 0.86 1.38 -19.34
CA PRO A 157 1.50 0.09 -19.14
C PRO A 157 2.42 0.08 -17.89
N PRO A 158 2.62 -1.08 -17.24
CA PRO A 158 3.40 -1.17 -15.99
C PRO A 158 4.80 -0.52 -16.09
N LEU A 159 5.52 -0.81 -17.17
CA LEU A 159 6.87 -0.28 -17.37
C LEU A 159 6.89 1.25 -17.54
N GLN A 160 5.87 1.81 -18.21
CA GLN A 160 5.73 3.26 -18.32
C GLN A 160 5.46 3.87 -16.95
N GLN A 161 4.55 3.30 -16.16
CA GLN A 161 4.27 3.78 -14.80
C GLN A 161 5.51 3.73 -13.90
N TYR A 162 6.36 2.71 -14.05
CA TYR A 162 7.64 2.60 -13.35
C TYR A 162 8.60 3.75 -13.71
N TYR A 163 8.75 4.06 -14.99
CA TYR A 163 9.57 5.20 -15.42
C TYR A 163 8.98 6.54 -14.97
N ASP A 164 7.65 6.70 -15.07
CA ASP A 164 6.97 7.90 -14.58
C ASP A 164 7.21 8.13 -13.07
N PHE A 165 7.32 7.04 -12.29
CA PHE A 165 7.68 7.08 -10.87
C PHE A 165 9.14 7.44 -10.65
N ALA A 166 10.06 6.91 -11.44
CA ALA A 166 11.48 7.27 -11.38
C ALA A 166 11.70 8.76 -11.71
N ASP A 167 11.00 9.27 -12.74
CA ASP A 167 11.02 10.67 -13.13
C ASP A 167 10.43 11.56 -12.03
N PHE A 168 9.32 11.14 -11.41
CA PHE A 168 8.73 11.83 -10.27
C PHE A 168 9.73 11.96 -9.11
N ASN A 169 10.39 10.86 -8.71
CA ASN A 169 11.36 10.90 -7.61
C ASN A 169 12.57 11.79 -7.94
N THR A 170 13.03 11.75 -9.19
CA THR A 170 14.13 12.62 -9.67
C THR A 170 13.73 14.08 -9.59
N SER A 171 12.54 14.43 -10.09
CA SER A 171 12.01 15.80 -10.04
C SER A 171 11.83 16.31 -8.60
N LEU A 172 11.26 15.48 -7.72
CA LEU A 172 11.09 15.81 -6.31
C LEU A 172 12.46 16.05 -5.63
N PHE A 173 13.44 15.19 -5.89
CA PHE A 173 14.80 15.37 -5.37
C PHE A 173 15.45 16.65 -5.84
N GLU A 174 15.38 16.93 -7.13
CA GLU A 174 15.96 18.15 -7.72
C GLU A 174 15.31 19.42 -7.16
N GLU A 175 14.00 19.41 -6.94
CA GLU A 175 13.31 20.50 -6.27
C GLU A 175 13.80 20.70 -4.83
N LYS A 176 13.79 19.64 -4.01
CA LYS A 176 14.20 19.75 -2.61
C LYS A 176 15.68 20.09 -2.45
N ARG A 177 16.54 19.62 -3.37
CA ARG A 177 17.94 20.03 -3.43
C ARG A 177 18.09 21.53 -3.67
N ARG A 178 17.29 22.12 -4.57
CA ARG A 178 17.28 23.57 -4.81
C ARG A 178 16.70 24.35 -3.63
N GLU A 179 15.61 23.86 -3.06
CA GLU A 179 14.94 24.47 -1.90
C GLU A 179 15.88 24.57 -0.69
N PHE A 180 16.51 23.45 -0.33
CA PHE A 180 17.42 23.38 0.83
C PHE A 180 18.86 23.82 0.53
N LYS A 181 19.20 24.03 -0.75
CA LYS A 181 20.58 24.29 -1.23
C LYS A 181 21.60 23.28 -0.71
N SER A 182 21.15 22.04 -0.49
CA SER A 182 21.94 20.97 0.10
C SER A 182 21.42 19.60 -0.34
N GLU A 183 22.31 18.79 -0.90
CA GLU A 183 22.00 17.44 -1.33
C GLU A 183 21.69 16.51 -0.14
N SER A 184 22.49 16.57 0.93
CA SER A 184 22.30 15.72 2.10
C SER A 184 20.98 15.98 2.81
N ILE A 185 20.55 17.24 2.88
CA ILE A 185 19.26 17.63 3.46
C ILE A 185 18.11 17.14 2.57
N ALA A 186 18.23 17.24 1.24
CA ALA A 186 17.22 16.74 0.31
C ALA A 186 17.06 15.21 0.39
N ILE A 187 18.16 14.46 0.45
CA ILE A 187 18.13 13.00 0.66
C ILE A 187 17.43 12.68 1.99
N ASN A 188 17.81 13.38 3.06
CA ASN A 188 17.21 13.17 4.38
C ASN A 188 15.70 13.47 4.38
N TYR A 189 15.28 14.56 3.74
CA TYR A 189 13.87 14.90 3.56
C TYR A 189 13.13 13.76 2.85
N ILE A 190 13.61 13.27 1.71
CA ILE A 190 12.94 12.21 0.96
C ILE A 190 12.84 10.91 1.76
N GLN A 191 13.88 10.53 2.51
CA GLN A 191 13.85 9.33 3.34
C GLN A 191 12.86 9.47 4.51
N LYS A 192 12.81 10.66 5.12
CA LYS A 192 12.04 10.92 6.34
C LYS A 192 10.64 11.50 6.10
N ILE A 193 10.30 11.88 4.87
CA ILE A 193 9.01 12.45 4.51
C ILE A 193 7.87 11.58 5.05
N SER A 194 6.87 12.22 5.65
CA SER A 194 5.70 11.52 6.14
C SER A 194 4.88 10.97 4.95
N VAL A 195 4.08 9.93 5.20
CA VAL A 195 3.19 9.38 4.16
C VAL A 195 2.22 10.45 3.65
N ALA A 196 1.67 11.28 4.55
CA ALA A 196 0.74 12.34 4.20
C ALA A 196 1.39 13.41 3.30
N GLU A 197 2.60 13.85 3.62
CA GLU A 197 3.34 14.81 2.79
C GLU A 197 3.74 14.18 1.45
N TYR A 198 4.17 12.93 1.42
CA TYR A 198 4.50 12.26 0.15
C TYR A 198 3.30 12.16 -0.78
N ILE A 199 2.11 11.81 -0.26
CA ILE A 199 0.85 11.82 -1.04
C ILE A 199 0.56 13.22 -1.59
N ARG A 200 0.82 14.28 -0.80
CA ARG A 200 0.65 15.67 -1.26
C ARG A 200 1.62 16.00 -2.40
N GLU A 201 2.90 15.66 -2.26
CA GLU A 201 3.91 15.87 -3.31
C GLU A 201 3.52 15.16 -4.61
N ILE A 202 2.95 13.95 -4.52
CA ILE A 202 2.43 13.23 -5.69
C ILE A 202 1.27 14.02 -6.33
N ARG A 203 0.27 14.44 -5.54
CA ARG A 203 -0.92 15.15 -6.06
C ARG A 203 -0.61 16.50 -6.69
N GLU A 204 0.43 17.18 -6.25
CA GLU A 204 0.82 18.48 -6.80
C GLU A 204 1.50 18.35 -8.18
N ARG A 205 1.85 17.14 -8.61
CA ARG A 205 2.62 16.86 -9.84
C ARG A 205 1.91 15.96 -10.85
N ILE A 206 0.66 15.54 -10.58
CA ILE A 206 -0.18 14.74 -11.48
C ILE A 206 -1.45 15.53 -11.79
#